data_AF-A0A847WG63-F1
#
_entry.id   AF-A0A847WG63-F1
#
_cell.length_a   1.000
_cell.length_b   1.000
_cell.length_c   1.000
_cell.angle_alpha   90.00
_cell.angle_beta   90.00
_cell.angle_gamma   90.00
#
_symmetry.space_group_name_H-M   'P 1'
#
loop_
_entity.id
_entity.type
_entity.pdbx_description
1 polymer ?
#
loop_
_entity_poly.entity_id
_entity_poly.type
_entity_poly.pdbx_seq_one_letter_code
_entity_poly.pdbx_strand_id
1 'polypeptide(L)'
;MLKVRFHPLLLLVFFLFIALDQVGQFFILFFIVTIHEWIHIFVAKRLKLNCNTWHLLPVGQAALLPDLEFQSPGVQTLILLSGPLCNLIIGWVGSFFVQPTYLYLKFFVFTNMAIGFFNLLPIYPLDGSQVLYGWIAHYKGNLWAMKQILKISQNCLWILRILGFIQMILYPMNASLLFIWAYLSYVNQRTKLYGTYELYKMIKRKELYREERGGRGSAFCRLVSRHTSLTKILQGFSASRQDVFIVQDSYKEQPTIIMEPLLLNYMMEVNLEGTIQDYLDQEKG
;
A
#
# COMPACT_ATOMS: atom_id res chain seq x y z
N MET A 1 9.36 8.36 19.29
CA MET A 1 8.57 9.61 19.12
C MET A 1 8.19 9.72 17.64
N LEU A 2 6.94 10.10 17.34
CA LEU A 2 6.47 10.29 15.95
C LEU A 2 7.11 11.56 15.38
N LYS A 3 7.82 11.47 14.26
CA LYS A 3 8.42 12.64 13.60
C LYS A 3 7.43 13.23 12.60
N VAL A 4 7.10 14.51 12.71
CA VAL A 4 6.29 15.21 11.71
C VAL A 4 7.21 15.87 10.70
N ARG A 5 7.00 15.63 9.41
CA ARG A 5 7.76 16.25 8.31
C ARG A 5 6.83 17.08 7.43
N PHE A 6 7.20 18.32 7.22
CA PHE A 6 6.42 19.29 6.45
C PHE A 6 7.04 19.48 5.06
N HIS A 7 6.23 19.39 4.00
CA HIS A 7 6.69 19.69 2.65
C HIS A 7 6.40 21.16 2.30
N PRO A 8 7.39 21.97 1.89
CA PRO A 8 7.20 23.40 1.61
C PRO A 8 6.08 23.74 0.62
N LEU A 9 5.84 22.87 -0.38
CA LEU A 9 4.72 23.02 -1.33
C LEU A 9 3.32 23.12 -0.66
N LEU A 10 3.15 22.63 0.56
CA LEU A 10 1.89 22.82 1.29
C LEU A 10 1.62 24.31 1.57
N LEU A 11 2.66 25.12 1.79
CA LEU A 11 2.50 26.58 1.92
C LEU A 11 2.04 27.21 0.61
N LEU A 12 2.55 26.75 -0.52
CA LEU A 12 2.11 27.23 -1.83
C LEU A 12 0.62 26.94 -2.05
N VAL A 13 0.17 25.72 -1.72
CA VAL A 13 -1.26 25.37 -1.77
C VAL A 13 -2.06 26.25 -0.81
N PHE A 14 -1.57 26.48 0.40
CA PHE A 14 -2.24 27.36 1.37
C PHE A 14 -2.40 28.79 0.84
N PHE A 15 -1.35 29.38 0.28
CA PHE A 15 -1.43 30.72 -0.33
C PHE A 15 -2.36 30.77 -1.54
N LEU A 16 -2.48 29.68 -2.31
CA LEU A 16 -3.49 29.58 -3.37
C LEU A 16 -4.92 29.63 -2.81
N PHE A 17 -5.19 28.91 -1.72
CA PHE A 17 -6.51 28.98 -1.06
C PHE A 17 -6.81 30.36 -0.47
N ILE A 18 -5.79 31.10 -0.01
CA ILE A 18 -5.94 32.51 0.37
C ILE A 18 -6.30 33.37 -0.83
N ALA A 19 -5.59 33.22 -1.95
CA ALA A 19 -5.84 33.99 -3.18
C ALA A 19 -7.23 33.74 -3.77
N LEU A 20 -7.81 32.56 -3.55
CA LEU A 20 -9.14 32.17 -4.00
C LEU A 20 -10.26 32.48 -2.98
N ASP A 21 -9.93 33.09 -1.83
CA ASP A 21 -10.87 33.34 -0.73
C ASP A 21 -11.57 32.06 -0.22
N GLN A 22 -10.82 30.96 -0.13
CA GLN A 22 -11.29 29.63 0.28
C GLN A 22 -10.58 29.12 1.55
N VAL A 23 -10.10 30.02 2.41
CA VAL A 23 -9.28 29.66 3.58
C VAL A 23 -10.02 28.71 4.54
N GLY A 24 -11.34 28.89 4.73
CA GLY A 24 -12.14 28.00 5.57
C GLY A 24 -12.19 26.57 5.03
N GLN A 25 -12.33 26.40 3.72
CA GLN A 25 -12.36 25.11 3.03
C GLN A 25 -11.01 24.41 3.13
N PHE A 26 -9.89 25.17 3.07
CA PHE A 26 -8.56 24.62 3.32
C PHE A 26 -8.46 23.98 4.70
N PHE A 27 -8.84 24.69 5.76
CA PHE A 27 -8.76 24.15 7.12
C PHE A 27 -9.69 22.96 7.33
N ILE A 28 -10.89 22.99 6.75
CA ILE A 28 -11.81 21.85 6.77
C ILE A 28 -11.18 20.63 6.09
N LEU A 29 -10.65 20.79 4.88
CA LEU A 29 -10.00 19.71 4.13
C LEU A 29 -8.79 19.17 4.91
N PHE A 30 -7.94 20.06 5.41
CA PHE A 30 -6.76 19.70 6.20
C PHE A 30 -7.16 18.91 7.45
N PHE A 31 -8.20 19.35 8.17
CA PHE A 31 -8.71 18.67 9.34
C PHE A 31 -9.25 17.27 9.02
N ILE A 32 -10.03 17.12 7.95
CA ILE A 32 -10.58 15.82 7.54
C ILE A 32 -9.46 14.83 7.20
N VAL A 33 -8.48 15.25 6.40
CA VAL A 33 -7.33 14.38 6.05
C VAL A 33 -6.46 14.09 7.28
N THR A 34 -6.36 15.03 8.23
CA THR A 34 -5.66 14.80 9.51
C THR A 34 -6.35 13.72 10.33
N ILE A 35 -7.68 13.74 10.46
CA ILE A 35 -8.43 12.70 11.16
C ILE A 35 -8.25 11.35 10.46
N HIS A 36 -8.39 11.31 9.14
CA HIS A 36 -8.20 10.10 8.33
C HIS A 36 -6.87 9.43 8.67
N GLU A 37 -5.77 10.18 8.56
CA GLU A 37 -4.42 9.65 8.80
C GLU A 37 -4.18 9.31 10.28
N TRP A 38 -4.71 10.12 11.20
CA TRP A 38 -4.59 9.88 12.63
C TRP A 38 -5.25 8.56 13.05
N ILE A 39 -6.38 8.19 12.43
CA ILE A 39 -7.06 6.93 12.70
C ILE A 39 -6.22 5.73 12.25
N HIS A 40 -5.57 5.79 11.08
CA HIS A 40 -4.60 4.75 10.68
C HIS A 40 -3.50 4.57 11.71
N ILE A 41 -2.89 5.68 12.16
CA ILE A 41 -1.83 5.68 13.17
C ILE A 41 -2.35 5.10 14.50
N PHE A 42 -3.56 5.49 14.92
CA PHE A 42 -4.17 5.03 16.16
C PHE A 42 -4.39 3.51 16.14
N VAL A 43 -4.99 2.98 15.08
CA VAL A 43 -5.23 1.53 14.93
C VAL A 43 -3.91 0.77 14.85
N ALA A 44 -2.93 1.27 14.09
CA ALA A 44 -1.60 0.66 14.01
C ALA A 44 -0.90 0.59 15.38
N LYS A 45 -0.95 1.67 16.17
CA LYS A 45 -0.40 1.69 17.54
C LYS A 45 -1.12 0.74 18.48
N ARG A 46 -2.45 0.62 18.39
CA ARG A 46 -3.23 -0.36 19.17
C ARG A 46 -2.81 -1.80 18.86
N LEU A 47 -2.40 -2.06 17.63
CA LEU A 47 -1.83 -3.33 17.19
C LEU A 47 -0.32 -3.47 17.44
N LYS A 48 0.27 -2.55 18.21
CA LYS A 48 1.71 -2.54 18.55
C LYS A 48 2.62 -2.47 17.32
N LEU A 49 2.20 -1.77 16.27
CA LEU A 49 3.05 -1.48 15.12
C LEU A 49 3.75 -0.13 15.27
N ASN A 50 4.98 -0.05 14.74
CA ASN A 50 5.73 1.19 14.76
C ASN A 50 5.18 2.17 13.72
N CYS A 51 5.20 3.45 14.09
CA CYS A 51 4.89 4.56 13.20
C CYS A 51 6.00 5.59 13.34
N ASN A 52 6.77 5.77 12.27
CA ASN A 52 8.05 6.49 12.35
C ASN A 52 7.87 7.98 12.03
N THR A 53 7.14 8.26 10.95
CA THR A 53 7.07 9.59 10.36
C THR A 53 5.67 9.88 9.85
N TRP A 54 5.18 11.10 10.07
CA TRP A 54 3.95 11.63 9.47
C TRP A 54 4.32 12.78 8.54
N HIS A 55 4.03 12.62 7.25
CA HIS A 55 4.28 13.61 6.21
C HIS A 55 3.05 14.45 5.93
N LEU A 56 3.20 15.77 5.98
CA LEU A 56 2.21 16.74 5.53
C LEU A 56 2.57 17.18 4.11
N LEU A 57 1.77 16.75 3.14
CA LEU A 57 2.01 16.92 1.70
C LEU A 57 0.98 17.90 1.10
N PRO A 58 1.29 18.55 -0.04
CA PRO A 58 0.32 19.41 -0.72
C PRO A 58 -0.93 18.67 -1.20
N VAL A 59 -0.81 17.37 -1.49
CA VAL A 59 -1.91 16.53 -2.02
C VAL A 59 -2.64 15.75 -0.92
N GLY A 60 -2.19 15.84 0.34
CA GLY A 60 -2.77 15.10 1.46
C GLY A 60 -1.78 14.88 2.59
N GLN A 61 -1.98 13.82 3.37
CA GLN A 61 -1.07 13.43 4.44
C GLN A 61 -0.77 11.94 4.33
N ALA A 62 0.37 11.51 4.84
CA ALA A 62 0.76 10.11 4.80
C ALA A 62 1.61 9.74 6.02
N ALA A 63 1.24 8.68 6.72
CA ALA A 63 2.05 8.08 7.78
C ALA A 63 2.88 6.91 7.24
N LEU A 64 4.14 6.86 7.66
CA LEU A 64 5.04 5.77 7.35
C LEU A 64 4.91 4.67 8.41
N LEU A 65 4.28 3.56 8.01
CA LEU A 65 4.13 2.34 8.79
C LEU A 65 5.08 1.24 8.25
N PRO A 66 6.36 1.20 8.67
CA PRO A 66 7.36 0.28 8.11
C PRO A 66 7.01 -1.19 8.30
N ASP A 67 6.25 -1.51 9.35
CA ASP A 67 5.93 -2.88 9.76
C ASP A 67 4.67 -3.44 9.08
N LEU A 68 3.94 -2.60 8.33
CA LEU A 68 2.61 -2.93 7.81
C LEU A 68 2.65 -4.12 6.84
N GLU A 69 3.61 -4.11 5.91
CA GLU A 69 3.75 -5.12 4.85
C GLU A 69 4.04 -6.53 5.40
N PHE A 70 4.61 -6.61 6.62
CA PHE A 70 4.92 -7.86 7.30
C PHE A 70 3.75 -8.44 8.09
N GLN A 71 2.66 -7.69 8.26
CA GLN A 71 1.47 -8.17 8.96
C GLN A 71 0.61 -9.08 8.11
N SER A 72 -0.21 -9.92 8.74
CA SER A 72 -1.24 -10.69 8.03
C SER A 72 -2.19 -9.76 7.26
N PRO A 73 -2.77 -10.22 6.13
CA PRO A 73 -3.63 -9.37 5.31
C PRO A 73 -4.86 -8.85 6.07
N GLY A 74 -5.36 -9.59 7.06
CA GLY A 74 -6.45 -9.13 7.93
C GLY A 74 -6.06 -7.93 8.80
N VAL A 75 -4.84 -7.94 9.37
CA VAL A 75 -4.31 -6.81 10.13
C VAL A 75 -4.08 -5.60 9.23
N GLN A 76 -3.50 -5.80 8.04
CA GLN A 76 -3.34 -4.75 7.04
C GLN A 76 -4.69 -4.13 6.68
N THR A 77 -5.70 -4.97 6.43
CA THR A 77 -7.06 -4.53 6.10
C THR A 77 -7.68 -3.69 7.21
N LEU A 78 -7.53 -4.11 8.47
CA LEU A 78 -8.07 -3.36 9.61
C LEU A 78 -7.48 -1.95 9.69
N ILE A 79 -6.17 -1.82 9.50
CA ILE A 79 -5.49 -0.52 9.55
C ILE A 79 -5.91 0.32 8.34
N LEU A 80 -5.80 -0.21 7.12
CA LEU A 80 -6.04 0.53 5.88
C LEU A 80 -7.51 0.92 5.68
N LEU A 81 -8.47 0.15 6.19
CA LEU A 81 -9.88 0.53 6.10
C LEU A 81 -10.31 1.49 7.21
N SER A 82 -9.55 1.62 8.29
CA SER A 82 -9.96 2.44 9.44
C SER A 82 -10.13 3.93 9.10
N GLY A 83 -9.23 4.52 8.32
CA GLY A 83 -9.33 5.91 7.84
C GLY A 83 -10.55 6.14 6.95
N PRO A 84 -10.68 5.43 5.80
CA PRO A 84 -11.83 5.57 4.91
C PRO A 84 -13.18 5.37 5.62
N LEU A 85 -13.30 4.34 6.47
CA LEU A 85 -14.53 4.07 7.22
C LEU A 85 -14.82 5.17 8.24
N CYS A 86 -13.81 5.72 8.91
CA CYS A 86 -14.00 6.85 9.82
C CYS A 86 -14.58 8.05 9.07
N ASN A 87 -14.03 8.41 7.93
CA ASN A 87 -14.53 9.52 7.11
C ASN A 87 -15.96 9.26 6.61
N LEU A 88 -16.29 8.04 6.16
CA LEU A 88 -17.64 7.69 5.75
C LEU A 88 -18.65 7.79 6.92
N ILE A 89 -18.26 7.33 8.12
CA ILE A 89 -19.10 7.45 9.32
C ILE A 89 -19.32 8.92 9.69
N ILE A 90 -18.26 9.73 9.71
CA ILE A 90 -18.34 11.16 10.01
C ILE A 90 -19.23 11.87 9.00
N GLY A 91 -19.05 11.60 7.70
CA GLY A 91 -19.89 12.16 6.64
C GLY A 91 -21.35 11.74 6.78
N TRP A 92 -21.60 10.46 7.07
CA TRP A 92 -22.96 9.93 7.24
C TRP A 92 -23.65 10.55 8.45
N VAL A 93 -23.01 10.58 9.62
CA VAL A 93 -23.55 11.21 10.82
C VAL A 93 -23.78 12.71 10.58
N GLY A 94 -22.81 13.40 9.98
CA GLY A 94 -22.93 14.83 9.67
C GLY A 94 -24.09 15.15 8.76
N SER A 95 -24.48 14.23 7.85
CA SER A 95 -25.59 14.43 6.90
C SER A 95 -26.95 14.65 7.58
N PHE A 96 -27.16 14.13 8.78
CA PHE A 96 -28.38 14.37 9.57
C PHE A 96 -28.52 15.80 10.10
N PHE A 97 -27.42 16.56 10.13
CA PHE A 97 -27.37 17.93 10.67
C PHE A 97 -27.24 18.99 9.57
N VAL A 98 -27.14 18.59 8.29
CA VAL A 98 -26.94 19.52 7.18
C VAL A 98 -28.24 20.27 6.88
N GLN A 99 -28.16 21.60 6.95
CA GLN A 99 -29.20 22.50 6.45
C GLN A 99 -28.69 23.25 5.21
N PRO A 100 -29.57 23.72 4.30
CA PRO A 100 -29.16 24.43 3.08
C PRO A 100 -28.28 25.66 3.33
N THR A 101 -28.46 26.32 4.47
CA THR A 101 -27.73 27.53 4.88
C THR A 101 -26.32 27.25 5.41
N TYR A 102 -26.03 26.01 5.82
CA TYR A 102 -24.75 25.65 6.44
C TYR A 102 -23.71 25.22 5.41
N LEU A 103 -23.20 26.18 4.64
CA LEU A 103 -22.26 25.94 3.54
C LEU A 103 -20.99 25.17 3.97
N TYR A 104 -20.40 25.53 5.11
CA TYR A 104 -19.21 24.83 5.64
C TYR A 104 -19.51 23.41 6.10
N LEU A 105 -20.65 23.17 6.75
CA LEU A 105 -21.04 21.82 7.16
C LEU A 105 -21.36 20.95 5.95
N LYS A 106 -22.03 21.51 4.94
CA LYS A 106 -22.29 20.81 3.67
C LYS A 106 -20.98 20.43 2.97
N PHE A 107 -20.01 21.34 2.93
CA PHE A 107 -18.67 21.05 2.41
C PHE A 107 -17.96 19.98 3.24
N PHE A 108 -17.99 20.07 4.57
CA PHE A 108 -17.40 19.09 5.48
C PHE A 108 -17.97 17.68 5.26
N VAL A 109 -19.29 17.54 5.19
CA VAL A 109 -19.98 16.26 4.97
C VAL A 109 -19.64 15.68 3.61
N PHE A 110 -19.73 16.49 2.55
CA PHE A 110 -19.41 16.06 1.20
C PHE A 110 -17.93 15.62 1.08
N THR A 111 -17.01 16.40 1.65
CA THR A 111 -15.57 16.11 1.60
C THR A 111 -15.21 14.86 2.41
N ASN A 112 -15.85 14.61 3.56
CA ASN A 112 -15.68 13.36 4.30
C ASN A 112 -16.11 12.14 3.47
N MET A 113 -17.31 12.20 2.88
CA MET A 113 -17.79 11.13 1.99
C MET A 113 -16.86 10.95 0.79
N ALA A 114 -16.46 12.05 0.14
CA ALA A 114 -15.59 12.01 -1.02
C ALA A 114 -14.23 11.38 -0.68
N ILE A 115 -13.56 11.80 0.40
CA ILE A 115 -12.27 11.22 0.82
C ILE A 115 -12.41 9.75 1.21
N GLY A 116 -13.49 9.39 1.90
CA GLY A 116 -13.78 8.00 2.28
C GLY A 116 -13.93 7.11 1.05
N PHE A 117 -14.81 7.46 0.11
CA PHE A 117 -15.00 6.69 -1.12
C PHE A 117 -13.78 6.70 -2.03
N PHE A 118 -13.10 7.85 -2.15
CA PHE A 118 -11.94 7.99 -2.99
C PHE A 118 -10.81 7.07 -2.53
N ASN A 119 -10.52 7.02 -1.22
CA ASN A 119 -9.48 6.13 -0.69
C ASN A 119 -9.83 4.64 -0.81
N LEU A 120 -11.09 4.27 -1.01
CA LEU A 120 -11.49 2.87 -1.27
C LEU A 120 -11.29 2.44 -2.73
N LEU A 121 -10.97 3.36 -3.64
CA LEU A 121 -10.73 3.03 -5.04
C LEU A 121 -9.50 2.10 -5.17
N PRO A 122 -9.54 1.11 -6.07
CA PRO A 122 -8.42 0.19 -6.30
C PRO A 122 -7.34 0.82 -7.19
N ILE A 123 -6.92 2.05 -6.87
CA ILE A 123 -5.86 2.79 -7.55
C ILE A 123 -4.68 2.96 -6.59
N TYR A 124 -3.52 2.42 -6.92
CA TYR A 124 -2.31 2.59 -6.14
C TYR A 124 -1.86 4.06 -6.12
N PRO A 125 -1.55 4.67 -4.96
CA PRO A 125 -1.33 4.04 -3.63
C PRO A 125 -2.50 4.18 -2.63
N LEU A 126 -3.75 4.38 -3.08
CA LEU A 126 -4.91 4.57 -2.19
C LEU A 126 -5.16 3.35 -1.29
N ASP A 127 -5.77 3.57 -0.14
CA ASP A 127 -5.95 2.54 0.91
C ASP A 127 -6.61 1.25 0.39
N GLY A 128 -7.67 1.37 -0.42
CA GLY A 128 -8.39 0.24 -0.99
C GLY A 128 -7.52 -0.62 -1.93
N SER A 129 -6.63 0.02 -2.69
CA SER A 129 -5.66 -0.70 -3.52
C SER A 129 -4.62 -1.44 -2.67
N GLN A 130 -4.21 -0.87 -1.54
CA GLN A 130 -3.26 -1.49 -0.61
C GLN A 130 -3.90 -2.67 0.13
N VAL A 131 -5.19 -2.60 0.44
CA VAL A 131 -5.94 -3.76 0.97
C VAL A 131 -5.92 -4.90 -0.03
N LEU A 132 -6.28 -4.64 -1.29
CA LEU A 132 -6.26 -5.65 -2.34
C LEU A 132 -4.84 -6.20 -2.57
N TYR A 133 -3.83 -5.32 -2.54
CA TYR A 133 -2.44 -5.71 -2.62
C TYR A 133 -2.07 -6.68 -1.50
N GLY A 134 -2.37 -6.36 -0.24
CA GLY A 134 -2.04 -7.18 0.92
C GLY A 134 -2.59 -8.59 0.82
N TRP A 135 -3.85 -8.74 0.40
CA TRP A 135 -4.48 -10.05 0.18
C TRP A 135 -3.83 -10.84 -0.96
N ILE A 136 -3.63 -10.21 -2.11
CA ILE A 136 -3.01 -10.89 -3.25
C ILE A 136 -1.55 -11.25 -2.93
N ALA A 137 -0.81 -10.35 -2.31
CA ALA A 137 0.58 -10.53 -1.89
C ALA A 137 0.69 -11.66 -0.88
N HIS A 138 -0.26 -11.76 0.04
CA HIS A 138 -0.31 -12.84 1.01
C HIS A 138 -0.46 -14.20 0.33
N TYR A 139 -1.23 -14.35 -0.75
CA TYR A 139 -1.47 -15.66 -1.38
C TYR A 139 -0.57 -15.99 -2.56
N LYS A 140 -0.30 -15.03 -3.44
CA LYS A 140 0.40 -15.21 -4.73
C LYS A 140 1.82 -14.65 -4.74
N GLY A 141 2.23 -13.91 -3.71
CA GLY A 141 3.53 -13.25 -3.62
C GLY A 141 3.49 -11.77 -4.01
N ASN A 142 4.37 -10.98 -3.40
CA ASN A 142 4.35 -9.52 -3.48
C ASN A 142 4.68 -9.00 -4.90
N LEU A 143 5.54 -9.70 -5.66
CA LEU A 143 5.87 -9.36 -7.04
C LEU A 143 4.66 -9.47 -7.96
N TRP A 144 3.95 -10.61 -7.87
CA TRP A 144 2.77 -10.84 -8.68
C TRP A 144 1.65 -9.87 -8.29
N ALA A 145 1.45 -9.66 -6.98
CA ALA A 145 0.47 -8.72 -6.45
C ALA A 145 0.68 -7.30 -6.98
N MET A 146 1.91 -6.77 -6.89
CA MET A 146 2.20 -5.41 -7.35
C MET A 146 1.91 -5.26 -8.85
N LYS A 147 2.28 -6.25 -9.68
CA LYS A 147 1.98 -6.24 -11.11
C LYS A 147 0.48 -6.17 -11.39
N GLN A 148 -0.34 -6.96 -10.68
CA GLN A 148 -1.79 -6.93 -10.86
C GLN A 148 -2.40 -5.62 -10.38
N ILE A 149 -1.99 -5.12 -9.22
CA ILE A 149 -2.50 -3.88 -8.65
C ILE A 149 -2.20 -2.69 -9.55
N LEU A 150 -0.98 -2.61 -10.10
CA LEU A 150 -0.64 -1.55 -11.05
C LEU A 150 -1.47 -1.64 -12.33
N LYS A 151 -1.79 -2.85 -12.82
CA LYS A 151 -2.67 -3.04 -13.98
C LYS A 151 -4.11 -2.61 -13.69
N ILE A 152 -4.67 -3.03 -12.55
CA ILE A 152 -6.00 -2.61 -12.09
C ILE A 152 -6.06 -1.09 -11.95
N SER A 153 -5.03 -0.50 -11.32
CA SER A 153 -4.91 0.94 -11.15
C SER A 153 -4.90 1.68 -12.49
N GLN A 154 -4.17 1.18 -13.50
CA GLN A 154 -4.14 1.78 -14.83
C GLN A 154 -5.52 1.78 -15.49
N ASN A 155 -6.27 0.69 -15.39
CA ASN A 155 -7.65 0.63 -15.90
C ASN A 155 -8.56 1.64 -15.20
N CYS A 156 -8.48 1.74 -13.87
CA CYS A 156 -9.25 2.72 -13.10
C CYS A 156 -8.83 4.16 -13.40
N LEU A 157 -7.55 4.43 -13.61
CA LEU A 157 -7.05 5.74 -14.01
C LEU A 157 -7.54 6.15 -15.40
N TRP A 158 -7.69 5.21 -16.33
CA TRP A 158 -8.32 5.47 -17.62
C TRP A 158 -9.76 5.95 -17.48
N ILE A 159 -10.55 5.31 -16.61
CA ILE A 159 -11.92 5.73 -16.30
C ILE A 159 -11.91 7.13 -15.65
N LEU A 160 -11.03 7.35 -14.67
CA LEU A 160 -10.89 8.64 -13.99
C LEU A 160 -10.55 9.77 -14.97
N ARG A 161 -9.72 9.49 -15.98
CA ARG A 161 -9.39 10.45 -17.03
C ARG A 161 -10.60 10.84 -17.87
N ILE A 162 -11.40 9.85 -18.29
CA ILE A 162 -12.63 10.10 -19.06
C ILE A 162 -13.60 10.95 -18.23
N LEU A 163 -13.81 10.59 -16.96
CA LEU A 163 -14.64 11.37 -16.04
C LEU A 163 -14.11 12.79 -15.85
N GLY A 164 -12.79 12.97 -15.79
CA GLY A 164 -12.16 14.29 -15.70
C GLY A 164 -12.39 15.15 -16.95
N PHE A 165 -12.33 14.57 -18.16
CA PHE A 165 -12.68 15.29 -19.38
C PHE A 165 -14.17 15.65 -19.43
N ILE A 166 -15.06 14.74 -19.02
CA ILE A 166 -16.50 15.03 -18.91
C ILE A 166 -16.75 16.16 -17.91
N GLN A 167 -16.09 16.13 -16.75
CA GLN A 167 -16.17 17.20 -15.75
C GLN A 167 -15.72 18.54 -16.34
N MET A 168 -14.63 18.57 -17.09
CA MET A 168 -14.12 19.79 -17.71
C MET A 168 -15.07 20.32 -18.79
N ILE A 169 -15.78 19.46 -19.52
CA ILE A 169 -16.79 19.90 -20.50
C ILE A 169 -18.02 20.49 -19.80
N LEU A 170 -18.52 19.82 -18.75
CA LEU A 170 -19.70 20.27 -17.99
C LEU A 170 -19.42 21.50 -17.11
N TYR A 171 -18.19 21.61 -16.61
CA TYR A 171 -17.72 22.66 -15.71
C TYR A 171 -16.32 23.14 -16.19
N PRO A 172 -16.24 24.05 -17.17
CA PRO A 172 -14.99 24.47 -17.83
C PRO A 172 -13.87 24.99 -16.92
N MET A 173 -14.21 25.48 -15.73
CA MET A 173 -13.25 25.98 -14.75
C MET A 173 -12.81 24.90 -13.73
N ASN A 174 -13.32 23.67 -13.83
CA ASN A 174 -13.05 22.59 -12.89
C ASN A 174 -12.28 21.44 -13.54
N ALA A 175 -10.95 21.49 -13.44
CA ALA A 175 -10.05 20.43 -13.88
C ALA A 175 -9.55 19.53 -12.73
N SER A 176 -10.24 19.53 -11.58
CA SER A 176 -9.78 18.83 -10.37
C SER A 176 -9.52 17.33 -10.58
N LEU A 177 -10.42 16.61 -11.24
CA LEU A 177 -10.24 15.18 -11.51
C LEU A 177 -9.08 14.90 -12.47
N LEU A 178 -8.80 15.80 -13.41
CA LEU A 178 -7.65 15.67 -14.31
C LEU A 178 -6.32 15.89 -13.56
N PHE A 179 -6.26 16.83 -12.62
CA PHE A 179 -5.09 17.00 -11.76
C PHE A 179 -4.85 15.77 -10.88
N ILE A 180 -5.91 15.23 -10.26
CA ILE A 180 -5.84 14.00 -9.47
C ILE A 180 -5.37 12.83 -10.35
N TRP A 181 -5.95 12.68 -11.54
CA TRP A 181 -5.54 11.66 -12.51
C TRP A 181 -4.06 11.79 -12.88
N ALA A 182 -3.58 13.00 -13.18
CA ALA A 182 -2.20 13.25 -13.56
C ALA A 182 -1.24 12.88 -12.42
N TYR A 183 -1.56 13.28 -11.19
CA TYR A 183 -0.78 12.93 -10.00
C TYR A 183 -0.73 11.42 -9.76
N LEU A 184 -1.89 10.74 -9.73
CA LEU A 184 -1.94 9.30 -9.49
C LEU A 184 -1.29 8.50 -10.63
N SER A 185 -1.41 8.96 -11.87
CA SER A 185 -0.72 8.37 -13.03
C SER A 185 0.80 8.49 -12.91
N TYR A 186 1.30 9.65 -12.44
CA TYR A 186 2.72 9.85 -12.15
C TYR A 186 3.21 8.88 -11.07
N VAL A 187 2.48 8.76 -9.95
CA VAL A 187 2.83 7.84 -8.86
C VAL A 187 2.80 6.38 -9.32
N ASN A 188 1.80 6.00 -10.12
CA ASN A 188 1.69 4.65 -10.68
C ASN A 188 2.89 4.30 -11.57
N GLN A 189 3.29 5.21 -12.46
CA GLN A 189 4.45 5.02 -13.34
C GLN A 189 5.76 4.93 -12.55
N ARG A 190 5.96 5.80 -11.56
CA ARG A 190 7.12 5.75 -10.66
C ARG A 190 7.20 4.39 -9.95
N THR A 191 6.08 3.91 -9.43
CA THR A 191 6.02 2.60 -8.75
C THR A 191 6.33 1.45 -9.70
N LYS A 192 5.88 1.52 -10.95
CA LYS A 192 6.22 0.52 -11.98
C LYS A 192 7.73 0.45 -12.26
N LEU A 193 8.42 1.59 -12.24
CA LEU A 193 9.86 1.68 -12.52
C LEU A 193 10.73 1.24 -11.32
N TYR A 194 10.38 1.66 -10.10
CA TYR A 194 11.18 1.41 -8.90
C TYR A 194 10.68 0.25 -8.02
N GLY A 195 9.55 -0.38 -8.37
CA GLY A 195 8.89 -1.37 -7.52
C GLY A 195 9.70 -2.65 -7.28
N THR A 196 10.56 -3.06 -8.22
CA THR A 196 11.46 -4.22 -8.03
C THR A 196 12.51 -3.94 -6.96
N TYR A 197 13.09 -2.75 -6.95
CA TYR A 197 14.05 -2.32 -5.94
C TYR A 197 13.40 -2.21 -4.55
N GLU A 198 12.20 -1.62 -4.46
CA GLU A 198 11.47 -1.53 -3.19
C GLU A 198 11.09 -2.91 -2.64
N LEU A 199 10.71 -3.83 -3.51
CA LEU A 199 10.47 -5.22 -3.12
C LEU A 199 11.74 -5.90 -2.59
N TYR A 200 12.86 -5.73 -3.28
CA TYR A 200 14.15 -6.24 -2.81
C TYR A 200 14.46 -5.73 -1.40
N LYS A 201 14.31 -4.43 -1.17
CA LYS A 201 14.50 -3.80 0.14
C LYS A 201 13.50 -4.30 1.20
N MET A 202 12.26 -4.58 0.81
CA MET A 202 11.24 -5.15 1.69
C MET A 202 11.59 -6.58 2.11
N ILE A 203 12.03 -7.42 1.17
CA ILE A 203 12.45 -8.80 1.45
C ILE A 203 13.62 -8.82 2.42
N LYS A 204 14.64 -7.98 2.21
CA LYS A 204 15.77 -7.86 3.16
C LYS A 204 15.35 -7.39 4.55
N ARG A 205 14.39 -6.46 4.64
CA ARG A 205 13.85 -5.97 5.93
C ARG A 205 13.00 -7.01 6.66
N LYS A 206 12.37 -7.94 5.94
CA LYS A 206 11.53 -9.00 6.52
C LYS A 206 12.31 -9.88 7.49
N GLU A 207 13.56 -10.20 7.15
CA GLU A 207 14.44 -11.03 7.97
C GLU A 207 14.74 -10.35 9.31
N LEU A 208 15.24 -9.11 9.25
CA LEU A 208 15.50 -8.28 10.44
C LEU A 208 14.25 -8.12 11.32
N TYR A 209 13.10 -7.84 10.71
CA TYR A 209 11.83 -7.69 11.44
C TYR A 209 11.43 -8.95 12.23
N ARG A 210 11.75 -10.13 11.71
CA ARG A 210 11.40 -11.41 12.34
C ARG A 210 12.32 -11.78 13.49
N GLU A 211 13.61 -11.48 13.36
CA GLU A 211 14.57 -11.62 14.45
C GLU A 211 14.14 -10.76 15.64
N GLU A 212 13.74 -9.51 15.40
CA GLU A 212 13.28 -8.58 16.44
C GLU A 212 11.98 -9.02 17.13
N ARG A 213 11.05 -9.68 16.41
CA ARG A 213 9.72 -10.05 16.92
C ARG A 213 9.52 -11.52 17.28
N GLY A 214 10.56 -12.34 17.21
CA GLY A 214 10.53 -13.73 17.66
C GLY A 214 9.69 -14.67 16.77
N GLY A 215 9.78 -14.51 15.44
CA GLY A 215 9.32 -15.53 14.48
C GLY A 215 7.80 -15.79 14.42
N ARG A 216 6.96 -14.89 14.94
CA ARG A 216 5.49 -15.05 14.87
C ARG A 216 4.96 -14.72 13.48
N GLY A 217 4.33 -15.69 12.82
CA GLY A 217 3.65 -15.49 11.55
C GLY A 217 3.12 -16.79 10.95
N SER A 218 2.28 -16.69 9.93
CA SER A 218 1.83 -17.85 9.16
C SER A 218 2.97 -18.40 8.30
N ALA A 219 3.13 -19.72 8.27
CA ALA A 219 4.03 -20.42 7.37
C ALA A 219 3.25 -21.19 6.30
N PHE A 220 3.74 -21.18 5.06
CA PHE A 220 3.17 -21.89 3.93
C PHE A 220 4.19 -22.94 3.46
N CYS A 221 3.78 -24.20 3.46
CA CYS A 221 4.59 -25.28 2.89
C CYS A 221 4.33 -25.34 1.38
N ARG A 222 5.40 -25.29 0.58
CA ARG A 222 5.34 -25.39 -0.88
C ARG A 222 6.13 -26.58 -1.36
N LEU A 223 5.43 -27.48 -2.02
CA LEU A 223 6.04 -28.58 -2.73
C LEU A 223 6.69 -28.04 -4.02
N VAL A 224 7.99 -28.28 -4.17
CA VAL A 224 8.76 -27.80 -5.32
C VAL A 224 9.59 -28.93 -5.92
N SER A 225 9.69 -28.93 -7.25
CA SER A 225 10.58 -29.84 -7.98
C SER A 225 11.99 -29.25 -8.06
N ARG A 226 13.00 -30.11 -8.13
CA ARG A 226 14.42 -29.75 -8.31
C ARG A 226 14.67 -28.85 -9.52
N HIS A 227 13.89 -29.02 -10.59
CA HIS A 227 14.03 -28.25 -11.82
C HIS A 227 13.29 -26.90 -11.80
N THR A 228 12.69 -26.53 -10.67
CA THR A 228 12.00 -25.23 -10.56
C THR A 228 13.03 -24.11 -10.58
N SER A 229 12.83 -23.11 -11.46
CA SER A 229 13.72 -21.96 -11.52
C SER A 229 13.62 -21.08 -10.26
N LEU A 230 14.75 -20.54 -9.83
CA LEU A 230 14.81 -19.61 -8.69
C LEU A 230 13.95 -18.36 -8.93
N THR A 231 13.91 -17.85 -10.16
CA THR A 231 13.05 -16.73 -10.55
C THR A 231 11.55 -17.00 -10.32
N LYS A 232 11.09 -18.22 -10.58
CA LYS A 232 9.68 -18.62 -10.36
C LYS A 232 9.36 -18.71 -8.87
N ILE A 233 10.32 -19.14 -8.05
CA ILE A 233 10.20 -19.19 -6.60
C ILE A 233 10.12 -17.78 -6.02
N LEU A 234 11.01 -16.87 -6.47
CA LEU A 234 11.02 -15.46 -6.05
C LEU A 234 9.67 -14.78 -6.27
N GLN A 235 9.02 -15.03 -7.41
CA GLN A 235 7.73 -14.44 -7.74
C GLN A 235 6.64 -14.76 -6.72
N GLY A 236 6.77 -15.90 -6.04
CA GLY A 236 5.84 -16.32 -5.01
C GLY A 236 6.19 -15.82 -3.61
N PHE A 237 7.37 -15.23 -3.37
CA PHE A 237 7.74 -14.75 -2.04
C PHE A 237 6.77 -13.68 -1.55
N SER A 238 6.42 -13.80 -0.28
CA SER A 238 5.47 -12.90 0.37
C SER A 238 6.06 -12.27 1.62
N ALA A 239 5.86 -10.97 1.82
CA ALA A 239 6.34 -10.27 3.02
C ALA A 239 5.58 -10.66 4.29
N SER A 240 4.30 -11.02 4.16
CA SER A 240 3.38 -11.26 5.29
C SER A 240 3.37 -12.70 5.82
N ARG A 241 4.07 -13.63 5.17
CA ARG A 241 4.12 -15.05 5.57
C ARG A 241 5.52 -15.63 5.35
N GLN A 242 5.82 -16.77 5.99
CA GLN A 242 7.02 -17.55 5.70
C GLN A 242 6.71 -18.60 4.65
N ASP A 243 7.62 -18.83 3.72
CA ASP A 243 7.57 -20.01 2.88
C ASP A 243 8.56 -21.09 3.38
N VAL A 244 8.10 -22.33 3.40
CA VAL A 244 8.91 -23.52 3.68
C VAL A 244 8.83 -24.40 2.45
N PHE A 245 9.97 -24.67 1.82
CA PHE A 245 10.05 -25.42 0.57
C PHE A 245 10.32 -26.89 0.86
N ILE A 246 9.41 -27.75 0.41
CA ILE A 246 9.55 -29.20 0.51
C ILE A 246 9.94 -29.69 -0.88
N VAL A 247 11.19 -30.12 -1.02
CA VAL A 247 11.70 -30.65 -2.29
C VAL A 247 11.37 -32.13 -2.36
N GLN A 248 10.50 -32.49 -3.29
CA GLN A 248 10.17 -33.88 -3.54
C GLN A 248 11.27 -34.49 -4.42
N ASP A 249 11.90 -35.54 -3.92
CA ASP A 249 12.84 -36.37 -4.66
C ASP A 249 12.17 -37.70 -4.98
N SER A 250 12.16 -38.09 -6.24
CA SER A 250 11.64 -39.39 -6.68
C SER A 250 12.43 -40.57 -6.09
N TYR A 251 13.66 -40.32 -5.63
CA TYR A 251 14.63 -41.35 -5.23
C TYR A 251 14.96 -41.37 -3.73
N LYS A 252 14.41 -40.47 -2.90
CA LYS A 252 14.64 -40.46 -1.45
C LYS A 252 13.34 -40.69 -0.68
N GLU A 253 13.42 -41.49 0.38
CA GLU A 253 12.29 -41.71 1.30
C GLU A 253 11.91 -40.45 2.11
N GLN A 254 12.87 -39.54 2.32
CA GLN A 254 12.65 -38.31 3.07
C GLN A 254 12.79 -37.06 2.18
N PRO A 255 11.78 -36.15 2.18
CA PRO A 255 11.84 -34.91 1.43
C PRO A 255 12.82 -33.92 2.09
N THR A 256 13.59 -33.20 1.28
CA THR A 256 14.46 -32.13 1.77
C THR A 256 13.62 -30.89 2.09
N ILE A 257 13.80 -30.31 3.27
CA ILE A 257 13.12 -29.08 3.70
C ILE A 257 14.11 -27.91 3.58
N ILE A 258 13.74 -26.88 2.85
CA ILE A 258 14.53 -25.64 2.68
C ILE A 258 13.72 -24.48 3.24
N MET A 259 14.34 -23.71 4.14
CA MET A 259 13.72 -22.51 4.72
C MET A 259 13.92 -21.32 3.79
N GLU A 260 12.90 -20.44 3.69
CA GLU A 260 12.96 -19.23 2.85
C GLU A 260 14.23 -18.38 3.03
N PRO A 261 14.74 -18.09 4.25
CA PRO A 261 15.94 -17.25 4.41
C PRO A 261 17.19 -17.84 3.76
N LEU A 262 17.38 -19.16 3.88
CA LEU A 262 18.53 -19.86 3.28
C LEU A 262 18.48 -19.77 1.76
N LEU A 263 17.32 -20.06 1.18
CA LEU A 263 17.13 -20.00 -0.27
C LEU A 263 17.26 -18.57 -0.81
N LEU A 264 16.76 -17.59 -0.07
CA LEU A 264 16.87 -16.17 -0.44
C LEU A 264 18.33 -15.70 -0.45
N ASN A 265 19.12 -16.07 0.57
CA ASN A 265 20.53 -15.71 0.64
C ASN A 265 21.32 -16.30 -0.54
N TYR A 266 21.12 -17.59 -0.83
CA TYR A 266 21.70 -18.22 -2.02
C TYR A 266 21.28 -17.49 -3.31
N MET A 267 20.00 -17.22 -3.49
CA MET A 267 19.47 -16.51 -4.66
C MET A 267 20.10 -15.13 -4.88
N MET A 268 20.52 -14.45 -3.80
CA MET A 268 21.23 -13.19 -3.88
C MET A 268 22.71 -13.35 -4.28
N GLU A 269 23.36 -14.46 -3.93
CA GLU A 269 24.75 -14.75 -4.30
C GLU A 269 24.89 -15.11 -5.79
N VAL A 270 23.96 -15.90 -6.33
CA VAL A 270 23.95 -16.37 -7.74
C VAL A 270 23.15 -15.48 -8.71
N ASN A 271 22.79 -14.26 -8.31
CA ASN A 271 22.04 -13.31 -9.17
C ASN A 271 20.74 -13.88 -9.78
N LEU A 272 20.01 -14.72 -9.04
CA LEU A 272 18.75 -15.36 -9.46
C LEU A 272 18.85 -16.34 -10.64
N GLU A 273 20.06 -16.71 -11.06
CA GLU A 273 20.26 -17.72 -12.11
C GLU A 273 20.29 -19.13 -11.53
N GLY A 274 19.68 -20.08 -12.24
CA GLY A 274 19.64 -21.50 -11.85
C GLY A 274 18.32 -21.99 -11.26
N THR A 275 18.42 -23.15 -10.62
CA THR A 275 17.32 -24.00 -10.14
C THR A 275 17.55 -24.44 -8.69
N ILE A 276 16.55 -25.09 -8.09
CA ILE A 276 16.69 -25.70 -6.76
C ILE A 276 17.79 -26.77 -6.74
N GLN A 277 18.00 -27.46 -7.86
CA GLN A 277 19.05 -28.46 -7.96
C GLN A 277 20.43 -27.85 -7.71
N ASP A 278 20.69 -26.67 -8.27
CA ASP A 278 21.99 -25.99 -8.12
C ASP A 278 22.25 -25.61 -6.65
N TYR A 279 21.20 -25.19 -5.91
CA TYR A 279 21.28 -24.97 -4.46
C TYR A 279 21.65 -26.26 -3.70
N LEU A 280 20.98 -27.37 -4.04
CA LEU A 280 21.19 -28.66 -3.37
C LEU A 280 22.55 -29.27 -3.65
N ASP A 281 23.16 -28.95 -4.79
CA ASP A 281 24.49 -29.43 -5.16
C ASP A 281 25.60 -28.61 -4.48
N GLN A 282 25.37 -27.31 -4.24
CA GLN A 282 26.29 -26.49 -3.43
C GLN A 282 26.29 -26.90 -1.95
N GLU A 283 25.14 -27.23 -1.35
CA GLU A 283 25.08 -27.65 0.06
C GLU A 283 25.78 -28.99 0.35
N LYS A 284 26.06 -29.79 -0.68
CA LYS A 284 26.73 -31.09 -0.57
C LYS A 284 28.24 -31.05 -0.79
N GLY A 285 28.77 -29.94 -1.32
CA GLY A 285 30.20 -29.72 -1.56
C GLY A 285 30.88 -29.04 -0.39
#